data_AF-A0A4Y8C0W9-F1
#
_entry.id   AF-A0A4Y8C0W9-F1
#
_cell.length_a   1.000
_cell.length_b   1.000
_cell.length_c   1.000
_cell.angle_alpha   90.00
_cell.angle_beta   90.00
_cell.angle_gamma   90.00
#
_symmetry.space_group_name_H-M   'P 1'
#
loop_
_entity.id
_entity.type
_entity.pdbx_description
1 polymer ?
#
loop_
_entity_poly.entity_id
_entity_poly.type
_entity_poly.pdbx_seq_one_letter_code
_entity_poly.pdbx_strand_id
1 'polypeptide(L)' 'ATFNKIAHEILILSHNEIDEVAEPFGRGQVGSSTMPHKRNPAVSENAVTVSNAFKANLAILSDIERHEHERDGQV' A
#
# COMPACT_ATOMS: atom_id res chain seq x y z
N ALA A 1 4.96 4.49 -7.54
CA ALA A 1 3.78 4.63 -8.42
C ALA A 1 3.26 3.27 -8.92
N THR A 2 4.10 2.46 -9.56
CA THR A 2 3.74 1.14 -10.13
C THR A 2 3.18 0.14 -9.12
N PHE A 3 3.84 -0.04 -7.98
CA PHE A 3 3.41 -1.00 -6.96
C PHE A 3 2.01 -0.67 -6.40
N ASN A 4 1.76 0.60 -6.11
CA ASN A 4 0.46 1.10 -5.69
C ASN A 4 -0.64 0.82 -6.73
N LYS A 5 -0.35 1.02 -8.03
CA LYS A 5 -1.31 0.74 -9.10
C LYS A 5 -1.67 -0.75 -9.14
N ILE A 6 -0.68 -1.64 -9.11
CA ILE A 6 -0.90 -3.09 -9.13
C ILE A 6 -1.70 -3.53 -7.90
N ALA A 7 -1.28 -3.09 -6.71
CA ALA A 7 -1.98 -3.43 -5.48
C ALA A 7 -3.43 -2.92 -5.48
N HIS A 8 -3.67 -1.73 -6.04
CA HIS A 8 -5.02 -1.17 -6.16
C HIS A 8 -5.92 -1.97 -7.11
N GLU A 9 -5.38 -2.48 -8.23
CA GLU A 9 -6.14 -3.38 -9.10
C GLU A 9 -6.50 -4.69 -8.40
N ILE A 10 -5.57 -5.26 -7.62
CA ILE A 10 -5.85 -6.47 -6.81
C ILE A 10 -7.00 -6.21 -5.83
N LEU A 11 -7.04 -5.04 -5.18
CA LEU A 11 -8.15 -4.67 -4.29
C LEU A 11 -9.49 -4.66 -5.03
N ILE A 12 -9.56 -3.99 -6.18
CA ILE A 12 -10.80 -3.89 -6.97
C ILE A 12 -11.25 -5.29 -7.38
N LEU A 13 -10.38 -6.07 -8.00
CA LEU A 13 -10.73 -7.39 -8.53
C LEU A 13 -11.07 -8.42 -7.43
N SER A 14 -10.64 -8.17 -6.19
CA SER A 14 -10.97 -8.98 -5.01
C SER A 14 -12.28 -8.62 -4.31
N HIS A 15 -13.01 -7.60 -4.79
CA HIS A 15 -14.35 -7.30 -4.28
C HIS A 15 -15.26 -8.51 -4.48
N ASN A 16 -16.14 -8.79 -3.51
CA ASN A 16 -17.01 -9.98 -3.54
C ASN A 16 -17.94 -10.01 -4.78
N GLU A 17 -18.26 -8.83 -5.33
CA GLU A 17 -19.09 -8.69 -6.52
C GLU A 17 -18.35 -9.06 -7.82
N ILE A 18 -17.01 -9.03 -7.80
CA ILE A 18 -16.14 -9.31 -8.95
C ILE A 18 -15.49 -10.70 -8.78
N ASP A 19 -14.84 -10.93 -7.62
CA ASP A 19 -14.23 -12.21 -7.20
C ASP A 19 -13.32 -12.86 -8.27
N GLU A 20 -12.60 -12.04 -9.03
CA GLU A 20 -11.72 -12.51 -10.10
C GLU A 20 -10.33 -12.92 -9.57
N VAL A 21 -9.88 -12.28 -8.49
CA VAL A 21 -8.59 -12.54 -7.85
C VAL A 21 -8.73 -12.54 -6.33
N ALA A 22 -7.94 -13.37 -5.66
CA ALA A 22 -7.88 -13.41 -4.21
C ALA A 22 -6.44 -13.63 -3.73
N GLU A 23 -6.11 -13.04 -2.58
CA GLU A 23 -4.85 -13.34 -1.90
C GLU A 23 -4.86 -14.77 -1.33
N PRO A 24 -3.70 -15.44 -1.26
CA PRO A 24 -3.60 -16.75 -0.63
C PRO A 24 -4.10 -16.70 0.81
N PHE A 25 -4.99 -17.63 1.17
CA PHE A 25 -5.53 -17.75 2.52
C PHE A 25 -5.06 -19.06 3.17
N GLY A 26 -4.17 -18.94 4.15
CA GLY A 26 -3.54 -20.07 4.81
C GLY A 26 -4.42 -20.74 5.88
N ARG A 27 -4.09 -21.98 6.25
CA ARG A 27 -4.74 -22.68 7.37
C ARG A 27 -4.47 -21.93 8.68
N GLY A 28 -5.53 -21.61 9.41
CA GLY A 28 -5.44 -20.88 10.70
C GLY A 28 -5.30 -19.36 10.56
N GLN A 29 -5.26 -18.82 9.34
CA GLN A 29 -5.31 -17.38 9.12
C GLN A 29 -6.68 -16.84 9.54
N VAL A 30 -6.68 -15.71 10.25
CA VAL A 30 -7.90 -15.04 10.71
C VAL A 30 -8.09 -13.79 9.86
N GLY A 31 -9.15 -13.75 9.04
CA GLY A 31 -9.48 -12.58 8.22
C GLY A 31 -10.30 -11.52 8.96
N SER A 32 -11.03 -11.90 10.01
CA SER A 32 -11.75 -10.99 10.91
C SER A 32 -11.96 -11.65 12.27
N SER A 33 -11.92 -10.86 13.35
CA SER A 33 -12.16 -11.34 14.71
C SER A 33 -13.62 -11.72 14.96
N THR A 34 -14.56 -11.15 14.21
CA THR A 34 -16.00 -11.33 14.41
C THR A 34 -16.70 -12.06 13.27
N MET A 35 -16.06 -12.18 12.10
CA MET A 35 -16.65 -12.76 10.89
C MET A 35 -15.77 -13.90 10.35
N PRO A 36 -16.08 -15.17 10.66
CA PRO A 36 -15.23 -16.32 10.27
C PRO A 36 -15.08 -16.52 8.77
N HIS A 37 -16.06 -16.07 7.97
CA HIS A 37 -16.05 -16.18 6.52
C HIS A 37 -15.30 -15.04 5.83
N LYS A 38 -14.99 -13.95 6.54
CA LYS A 38 -14.42 -12.75 5.93
C LYS A 38 -12.97 -12.98 5.53
N ARG A 39 -12.65 -12.65 4.28
CA ARG A 39 -11.30 -12.68 3.71
C ARG A 39 -11.03 -11.33 3.07
N ASN A 40 -9.97 -10.66 3.51
CA ASN A 40 -9.58 -9.37 2.96
C ASN A 40 -8.20 -9.51 2.28
N PRO A 41 -7.95 -8.78 1.19
CA PRO A 41 -6.65 -8.69 0.53
C PRO A 41 -5.68 -7.79 1.34
N ALA A 42 -5.40 -8.16 2.58
CA ALA A 42 -4.69 -7.31 3.55
C ALA A 42 -3.27 -6.93 3.11
N VAL A 43 -2.58 -7.78 2.33
CA VAL A 43 -1.24 -7.47 1.84
C VAL A 43 -1.29 -6.34 0.82
N SER A 44 -2.26 -6.39 -0.09
CA SER A 44 -2.49 -5.36 -1.12
C SER A 44 -2.98 -4.06 -0.51
N GLU A 45 -3.86 -4.10 0.51
CA GLU A 45 -4.29 -2.91 1.27
C GLU A 45 -3.09 -2.20 1.92
N ASN A 46 -2.22 -2.97 2.57
CA ASN A 46 -1.00 -2.44 3.18
C ASN A 46 -0.04 -1.87 2.13
N ALA A 47 0.13 -2.54 0.99
CA ALA A 47 0.97 -2.07 -0.11
C ALA A 47 0.48 -0.71 -0.66
N VAL A 48 -0.84 -0.55 -0.83
CA VAL A 48 -1.43 0.74 -1.22
C VAL A 48 -1.16 1.82 -0.17
N THR A 49 -1.37 1.49 1.10
CA THR A 49 -1.19 2.41 2.24
C THR A 49 0.24 2.92 2.34
N VAL A 50 1.22 2.00 2.39
CA VAL A 50 2.64 2.34 2.48
C VAL A 50 3.08 3.13 1.24
N SER A 51 2.61 2.75 0.06
CA SER A 51 2.94 3.49 -1.16
C SER A 51 2.41 4.93 -1.15
N ASN A 52 1.21 5.17 -0.60
CA ASN A 52 0.65 6.51 -0.49
C ASN A 52 1.39 7.34 0.57
N ALA A 53 1.72 6.74 1.71
CA ALA A 53 2.55 7.39 2.73
C ALA A 53 3.94 7.75 2.19
N PHE A 54 4.58 6.87 1.42
CA PHE A 54 5.86 7.14 0.78
C PHE A 54 5.75 8.30 -0.23
N LYS A 55 4.73 8.30 -1.10
CA LYS A 55 4.48 9.40 -2.04
C LYS A 55 4.32 10.74 -1.33
N ALA A 56 3.63 10.78 -0.18
CA ALA A 56 3.41 12.01 0.57
C ALA A 56 4.73 12.62 1.09
N ASN A 57 5.74 11.79 1.37
CA ASN A 57 7.06 12.26 1.83
C ASN A 57 7.95 12.77 0.69
N LEU A 58 7.59 12.57 -0.59
CA LEU A 58 8.44 12.97 -1.72
C LEU A 58 8.65 14.49 -1.79
N ALA A 59 7.66 15.29 -1.39
CA ALA A 59 7.81 16.75 -1.36
C ALA A 59 8.90 17.17 -0.37
N ILE A 60 8.88 16.60 0.85
CA ILE A 60 9.89 16.86 1.88
C ILE A 60 11.28 16.43 1.38
N LEU A 61 11.38 15.24 0.80
CA LEU A 61 12.66 14.74 0.25
C LEU A 61 13.19 15.63 -0.88
N SER A 62 12.31 16.15 -1.73
CA SER A 62 12.69 17.06 -2.81
C SER A 62 13.15 18.42 -2.29
N ASP A 63 12.58 18.91 -1.19
CA ASP A 63 13.03 20.15 -0.58
C ASP A 63 14.42 20.00 0.08
N ILE A 64 14.72 18.84 0.67
CA ILE A 64 16.04 18.51 1.24
C ILE A 64 17.14 18.47 0.15
N GLU A 65 16.79 18.20 -1.12
CA GLU A 65 17.75 18.23 -2.24
C GLU A 65 18.24 19.65 -2.58
N ARG A 66 17.63 20.70 -2.03
CA ARG A 66 18.09 22.08 -2.22
C ARG A 66 19.36 22.32 -1.42
N HIS A 67 20.50 22.21 -2.09
CA HIS A 67 21.79 22.55 -1.54
C HIS A 67 22.17 23.98 -1.91
N GLU A 68 22.60 24.77 -0.92
CA GLU A 68 23.21 26.08 -1.13
C GLU A 68 24.74 25.95 -1.15
N HIS A 69 25.36 26.51 -2.19
CA HIS A 69 26.81 26.51 -2.42
C HIS A 69 27.47 25.13 -2.24
N GLU A 70 28.48 25.02 -1.37
CA GLU A 70 29.29 23.82 -1.17
C GLU A 70 28.64 22.82 -0.19
N ARG A 71 27.58 23.23 0.54
CA ARG A 71 26.76 22.38 1.41
C ARG A 71 25.55 23.14 1.97
N ASP A 72 24.36 22.62 1.70
CA ASP A 72 23.22 22.66 2.61
C ASP A 72 22.33 21.43 2.36
N GLY A 73 21.67 20.96 3.41
CA GLY A 73 20.71 19.85 3.47
C GLY A 73 20.26 19.62 4.92
N GLN A 74 20.44 20.62 5.80
CA GLN A 74 20.16 20.56 7.24
C GLN A 74 19.29 21.75 7.67
N VAL A 75 18.23 22.08 6.92
CA VAL A 75 17.07 22.81 7.42
C VAL A 75 15.81 22.22 6.78
#